data_AF-A0A813V879-F1
#
_entry.id   AF-A0A813V879-F1
#
_cell.length_a   1.000
_cell.length_b   1.000
_cell.length_c   1.000
_cell.angle_alpha   90.00
_cell.angle_beta   90.00
_cell.angle_gamma   90.00
#
_symmetry.space_group_name_H-M   'P 1'
#
loop_
_entity.id
_entity.type
_entity.pdbx_description
1 polymer ?
#
loop_
_entity_poly.entity_id
_entity_poly.type
_entity_poly.pdbx_seq_one_letter_code
_entity_poly.pdbx_strand_id
1 'polypeptide(L)'
;MERNEVGFQSKGQIIDYFQAVTRFNFEDSVRILNQHKWNLNSAVQEFFSRNDRERNLTNGGYQQLTSLLIRQENDQHLAELVHDLENGSNVQKDVSNLIVMGEHKRIALVAHNNKKTELIECLRQHRDVLAKHKLYGTGTTGSLVEKELRIPVTKFESGPLGGDQQIGAKITLRELDVLIFFIDPLDSHPHTADVQALLRLAQVYGIVCATTPATVDFLLTSKMMDKTHTRRIQLSQPSKPN
;
A
#
# COMPACT_ATOMS: atom_id res chain seq x y z
N MET A 1 -29.00 0.73 -21.40
CA MET A 1 -28.37 1.66 -20.44
C MET A 1 -26.91 1.24 -20.33
N GLU A 2 -26.02 2.01 -20.95
CA GLU A 2 -24.57 1.74 -20.93
C GLU A 2 -24.04 1.90 -19.50
N ARG A 3 -23.35 0.88 -18.99
CA ARG A 3 -22.62 0.96 -17.72
C ARG A 3 -21.39 1.83 -17.97
N ASN A 4 -21.28 2.95 -17.27
CA ASN A 4 -20.04 3.73 -17.26
C ASN A 4 -18.94 2.92 -16.54
N GLU A 5 -17.72 2.96 -17.07
CA GLU A 5 -16.54 2.16 -16.72
C GLU A 5 -16.01 2.32 -15.27
N VAL A 6 -16.77 2.95 -14.36
CA VAL A 6 -16.25 3.48 -13.09
C VAL A 6 -17.22 3.28 -11.90
N GLY A 7 -18.22 2.39 -12.00
CA GLY A 7 -19.06 2.01 -10.84
C GLY A 7 -20.07 3.06 -10.34
N PHE A 8 -20.08 4.27 -10.89
CA PHE A 8 -21.09 5.30 -10.56
C PHE A 8 -22.47 4.96 -11.16
N GLN A 9 -23.52 5.11 -10.35
CA GLN A 9 -24.91 4.79 -10.71
C GLN A 9 -25.64 5.97 -11.37
N SER A 10 -25.11 7.20 -11.26
CA SER A 10 -25.71 8.38 -11.90
C SER A 10 -24.67 9.45 -12.28
N LYS A 11 -25.09 10.34 -13.19
CA LYS A 11 -24.32 11.55 -13.56
C LYS A 11 -24.17 12.53 -12.40
N GLY A 12 -25.13 12.58 -11.47
CA GLY A 12 -25.04 13.39 -10.25
C GLY A 12 -23.83 13.01 -9.41
N GLN A 13 -23.64 11.72 -9.15
CA GLN A 13 -22.49 11.20 -8.39
C GLN A 13 -21.15 11.53 -9.04
N ILE A 14 -21.10 11.55 -10.37
CA ILE A 14 -19.88 11.92 -11.12
C ILE A 14 -19.59 13.42 -10.94
N ILE A 15 -20.61 14.29 -10.94
CA ILE A 15 -20.46 15.74 -10.71
C ILE A 15 -19.97 16.00 -9.29
N ASP A 16 -20.65 15.44 -8.29
CA ASP A 16 -20.34 15.65 -6.87
C ASP A 16 -18.88 15.25 -6.58
N TYR A 17 -18.47 14.11 -7.13
CA TYR A 17 -17.09 13.63 -7.04
C TYR A 17 -16.10 14.57 -7.76
N PHE A 18 -16.40 14.99 -8.99
CA PHE A 18 -15.53 15.89 -9.75
C PHE A 18 -15.37 17.24 -9.05
N GLN A 19 -16.44 17.77 -8.46
CA GLN A 19 -16.40 18.99 -7.64
C GLN A 19 -15.55 18.82 -6.38
N ALA A 20 -15.65 17.69 -5.69
CA ALA A 20 -14.84 17.41 -4.50
C ALA A 20 -13.33 17.38 -4.83
N VAL A 21 -12.95 16.80 -5.98
CA VAL A 21 -11.55 16.67 -6.40
C VAL A 21 -10.98 17.98 -6.96
N THR A 22 -11.78 18.73 -7.73
CA THR A 22 -11.32 19.91 -8.48
C THR A 22 -11.62 21.25 -7.81
N ARG A 23 -12.57 21.26 -6.87
CA ARG A 23 -13.19 22.44 -6.26
C ARG A 23 -13.90 23.36 -7.25
N PHE A 24 -14.26 22.87 -8.43
CA PHE A 24 -15.09 23.62 -9.36
C PHE A 24 -16.54 23.75 -8.86
N ASN A 25 -17.20 24.82 -9.29
CA ASN A 25 -18.64 24.97 -9.10
C ASN A 25 -19.40 23.99 -10.01
N PHE A 26 -20.72 23.90 -9.80
CA PHE A 26 -21.56 22.92 -10.46
C PHE A 26 -21.59 23.12 -11.99
N GLU A 27 -21.71 24.37 -12.45
CA GLU A 27 -21.79 24.71 -13.88
C GLU A 27 -20.49 24.37 -14.62
N ASP A 28 -19.34 24.75 -14.05
CA ASP A 28 -18.03 24.45 -14.62
C ASP A 28 -17.76 22.94 -14.66
N SER A 29 -18.20 22.22 -13.62
CA SER A 29 -18.07 20.77 -13.53
C SER A 29 -18.88 20.05 -14.59
N VAL A 30 -20.14 20.44 -14.76
CA VAL A 30 -21.01 19.89 -15.81
C VAL A 30 -20.45 20.21 -17.20
N ARG A 31 -19.93 21.43 -17.42
CA ARG A 31 -19.33 21.81 -18.70
C ARG A 31 -18.12 20.94 -19.05
N ILE A 32 -17.18 20.77 -18.11
CA ILE A 32 -15.95 20.00 -18.33
C ILE A 32 -16.29 18.51 -18.49
N LEU A 33 -17.12 17.95 -17.62
CA LEU A 33 -17.55 16.56 -17.75
C LEU A 33 -18.26 16.28 -19.08
N ASN A 34 -19.07 17.23 -19.59
CA ASN A 34 -19.68 17.09 -20.92
C ASN A 34 -18.66 17.09 -22.06
N GLN A 35 -17.62 17.94 -22.00
CA GLN A 35 -16.53 17.94 -22.99
C GLN A 35 -15.83 16.57 -23.06
N HIS A 36 -15.69 15.92 -21.91
CA HIS A 36 -15.12 14.58 -21.77
C HIS A 36 -16.15 13.45 -21.90
N LYS A 37 -17.36 13.71 -22.39
CA LYS A 37 -18.44 12.72 -22.54
C LYS A 37 -18.70 11.92 -21.25
N TRP A 38 -18.62 12.57 -20.10
CA TRP A 38 -18.80 11.99 -18.76
C TRP A 38 -17.74 10.94 -18.37
N ASN A 39 -16.62 10.87 -19.09
CA ASN A 39 -15.48 10.06 -18.70
C ASN A 39 -14.66 10.79 -17.63
N LEU A 40 -14.90 10.43 -16.37
CA LEU A 40 -14.30 11.04 -15.19
C LEU A 40 -12.77 10.97 -15.19
N ASN A 41 -12.19 9.85 -15.62
CA ASN A 41 -10.73 9.68 -15.67
C ASN A 41 -10.09 10.72 -16.58
N SER A 42 -10.64 10.90 -17.78
CA SER A 42 -10.11 11.89 -18.74
C SER A 42 -10.29 13.34 -18.25
N ALA A 43 -11.44 13.66 -17.62
CA ALA A 43 -11.70 14.99 -17.08
C ALA A 43 -10.80 15.34 -15.90
N VAL A 44 -10.57 14.39 -15.00
CA VAL A 44 -9.68 14.56 -13.84
C VAL A 44 -8.22 14.67 -14.29
N GLN A 45 -7.79 13.89 -15.29
CA GLN A 45 -6.46 14.03 -15.88
C GLN A 45 -6.25 15.39 -16.55
N GLU A 46 -7.23 15.91 -17.29
CA GLU A 46 -7.13 17.25 -17.89
C GLU A 46 -7.01 18.33 -16.81
N PHE A 47 -7.87 18.29 -15.78
CA PHE A 47 -7.80 19.22 -14.65
C PHE A 47 -6.40 19.25 -14.01
N PHE A 48 -5.84 18.08 -13.71
CA PHE A 48 -4.53 18.00 -13.08
C PHE A 48 -3.40 18.39 -14.02
N SER A 49 -3.45 18.02 -15.31
CA SER A 49 -2.44 18.44 -16.30
C SER A 49 -2.34 19.96 -16.46
N ARG A 50 -3.46 20.68 -16.28
CA ARG A 50 -3.50 22.14 -16.31
C ARG A 50 -2.96 22.78 -15.02
N ASN A 51 -3.12 22.11 -13.89
CA ASN A 51 -2.68 22.57 -12.56
C ASN A 51 -1.30 22.04 -12.13
N ASP A 52 -0.69 21.13 -12.91
CA ASP A 52 0.60 20.49 -12.61
C ASP A 52 1.78 21.48 -12.70
N ARG A 53 1.57 22.66 -13.29
CA ARG A 53 2.57 23.75 -13.26
C ARG A 53 2.85 24.28 -11.85
N GLU A 54 2.02 23.97 -10.85
CA GLU A 54 2.17 24.50 -9.49
C GLU A 54 2.40 23.44 -8.39
N ARG A 55 2.23 22.12 -8.65
CA ARG A 55 2.06 21.15 -7.53
C ARG A 55 2.90 19.86 -7.53
N ASN A 56 3.80 19.62 -8.49
CA ASN A 56 4.84 18.57 -8.43
C ASN A 56 4.33 17.18 -7.96
N LEU A 57 3.19 16.71 -8.45
CA LEU A 57 2.73 15.34 -8.21
C LEU A 57 3.00 14.54 -9.48
N THR A 58 3.73 13.42 -9.38
CA THR A 58 4.03 12.61 -10.56
C THR A 58 2.77 11.91 -11.07
N ASN A 59 2.71 11.65 -12.38
CA ASN A 59 1.61 10.92 -13.05
C ASN A 59 1.16 9.63 -12.33
N GLY A 60 2.05 8.97 -11.56
CA GLY A 60 1.73 7.79 -10.75
C GLY A 60 0.91 8.07 -9.48
N GLY A 61 1.09 9.22 -8.83
CA GLY A 61 0.30 9.60 -7.64
C GLY A 61 -1.16 9.88 -7.99
N TYR A 62 -1.41 10.42 -9.17
CA TYR A 62 -2.76 10.72 -9.67
C TYR A 62 -3.54 9.46 -10.01
N GLN A 63 -2.94 8.50 -10.72
CA GLN A 63 -3.57 7.21 -11.00
C GLN A 63 -3.94 6.47 -9.71
N GLN A 64 -3.14 6.63 -8.65
CA GLN A 64 -3.36 5.99 -7.37
C GLN A 64 -4.54 6.61 -6.58
N LEU A 65 -4.65 7.95 -6.53
CA LEU A 65 -5.80 8.65 -5.93
C LEU A 65 -7.10 8.38 -6.68
N THR A 66 -7.05 8.39 -8.01
CA THR A 66 -8.21 8.06 -8.83
C THR A 66 -8.63 6.60 -8.62
N SER A 67 -7.69 5.65 -8.55
CA SER A 67 -8.00 4.23 -8.30
C SER A 67 -8.61 3.93 -6.92
N LEU A 68 -8.26 4.73 -5.91
CA LEU A 68 -8.82 4.64 -4.56
C LEU A 68 -10.28 5.05 -4.49
N LEU A 69 -10.57 6.18 -5.10
CA LEU A 69 -11.88 6.81 -5.00
C LEU A 69 -12.92 6.13 -5.89
N ILE A 70 -12.47 5.46 -6.96
CA ILE A 70 -13.30 4.66 -7.87
C ILE A 70 -13.81 3.35 -7.23
N ARG A 71 -13.15 2.84 -6.20
CA ARG A 71 -13.42 1.50 -5.64
C ARG A 71 -14.33 1.51 -4.41
N GLN A 72 -15.14 2.55 -4.20
CA GLN A 72 -16.08 2.62 -3.08
C GLN A 72 -17.00 1.39 -3.03
N GLU A 73 -16.75 0.51 -2.07
CA GLU A 73 -17.79 -0.03 -1.18
C GLU A 73 -17.23 -0.10 0.24
N ASN A 74 -17.86 0.65 1.15
CA ASN A 74 -17.80 0.51 2.63
C ASN A 74 -16.41 0.58 3.31
N ASP A 75 -15.70 1.68 3.16
CA ASP A 75 -14.64 2.03 4.14
C ASP A 75 -15.09 3.21 5.01
N GLN A 76 -15.46 2.91 6.26
CA GLN A 76 -15.85 3.87 7.29
C GLN A 76 -14.74 4.91 7.55
N HIS A 77 -13.50 4.55 7.24
CA HIS A 77 -12.32 5.40 7.38
C HIS A 77 -12.21 6.48 6.28
N LEU A 78 -12.78 6.24 5.09
CA LEU A 78 -12.90 7.27 4.06
C LEU A 78 -14.00 8.29 4.39
N ALA A 79 -15.05 7.86 5.08
CA ALA A 79 -16.09 8.77 5.57
C ALA A 79 -15.54 9.72 6.65
N GLU A 80 -14.68 9.23 7.55
CA GLU A 80 -13.94 10.08 8.50
C GLU A 80 -13.00 11.06 7.79
N LEU A 81 -12.29 10.60 6.75
CA LEU A 81 -11.41 11.47 5.96
C LEU A 81 -12.18 12.57 5.20
N VAL A 82 -13.36 12.25 4.65
CA VAL A 82 -14.26 13.22 4.00
C VAL A 82 -14.85 14.19 5.02
N HIS A 83 -15.27 13.70 6.19
CA HIS A 83 -15.75 14.53 7.29
C HIS A 83 -14.65 15.50 7.79
N ASP A 84 -13.40 15.06 7.88
CA ASP A 84 -12.28 15.91 8.28
C ASP A 84 -11.90 16.94 7.19
N LEU A 85 -12.06 16.57 5.91
CA LEU A 85 -11.96 17.46 4.74
C LEU A 85 -13.03 18.57 4.75
N GLU A 86 -14.27 18.23 5.08
CA GLU A 86 -15.40 19.16 5.15
C GLU A 86 -15.27 20.17 6.30
N ASN A 87 -14.60 19.78 7.39
CA ASN A 87 -14.45 20.59 8.60
C ASN A 87 -13.15 21.42 8.67
N GLY A 88 -12.39 21.54 7.57
CA GLY A 88 -11.32 22.53 7.43
C GLY A 88 -10.04 22.30 8.27
N SER A 89 -9.84 21.10 8.80
CA SER A 89 -8.69 20.78 9.66
C SER A 89 -7.44 20.41 8.85
N ASN A 90 -6.67 21.38 8.35
CA ASN A 90 -5.31 21.22 7.78
C ASN A 90 -5.02 19.91 6.96
N VAL A 91 -5.97 19.49 6.13
CA VAL A 91 -6.03 18.13 5.55
C VAL A 91 -5.00 17.85 4.44
N GLN A 92 -4.33 18.88 3.94
CA GLN A 92 -3.36 18.74 2.85
C GLN A 92 -2.11 17.94 3.25
N LYS A 93 -1.81 17.85 4.57
CA LYS A 93 -0.74 17.00 5.12
C LYS A 93 -1.16 15.56 5.41
N ASP A 94 -2.45 15.27 5.54
CA ASP A 94 -2.92 13.95 5.99
C ASP A 94 -3.14 12.96 4.84
N VAL A 95 -3.55 13.45 3.66
CA VAL A 95 -3.78 12.57 2.50
C VAL A 95 -2.46 12.14 1.82
N SER A 96 -1.41 12.97 1.88
CA SER A 96 -0.09 12.67 1.30
C SER A 96 0.59 11.44 1.92
N ASN A 97 0.19 11.10 3.14
CA ASN A 97 0.80 10.05 3.95
C ASN A 97 0.02 8.73 3.85
N LEU A 98 -1.12 8.71 3.14
CA LEU A 98 -1.90 7.50 2.94
C LEU A 98 -1.32 6.67 1.79
N ILE A 99 -1.11 5.38 2.06
CA ILE A 99 -0.72 4.36 1.09
C ILE A 99 -1.87 3.38 0.97
N VAL A 100 -2.17 3.01 -0.27
CA VAL A 100 -3.21 2.06 -0.65
C VAL A 100 -2.60 0.69 -0.76
N MET A 101 -3.16 -0.27 -0.04
CA MET A 101 -2.82 -1.67 -0.19
C MET A 101 -3.98 -2.34 -0.93
N GLY A 102 -3.71 -2.86 -2.13
CA GLY A 102 -4.70 -3.59 -2.92
C GLY A 102 -5.02 -4.97 -2.32
N GLU A 103 -6.01 -5.66 -2.89
CA GLU A 103 -6.44 -7.01 -2.46
C GLU A 103 -5.30 -8.03 -2.55
N HIS A 104 -4.47 -7.94 -3.58
CA HIS A 104 -3.27 -8.77 -3.74
C HIS A 104 -2.05 -8.10 -3.10
N LYS A 105 -1.76 -8.48 -1.86
CA LYS A 105 -0.62 -7.97 -1.08
C LYS A 105 0.74 -8.37 -1.70
N ARG A 106 1.73 -7.50 -1.50
CA ARG A 106 3.15 -7.71 -1.83
C ARG A 106 3.89 -8.03 -0.54
N ILE A 107 4.29 -9.30 -0.38
CA ILE A 107 4.77 -9.87 0.88
C ILE A 107 6.25 -10.20 0.76
N ALA A 108 7.08 -9.57 1.60
CA ALA A 108 8.49 -9.91 1.73
C ALA A 108 8.70 -10.98 2.81
N LEU A 109 9.52 -11.99 2.51
CA LEU A 109 9.83 -13.14 3.35
C LEU A 109 11.33 -13.17 3.66
N VAL A 110 11.67 -13.03 4.94
CA VAL A 110 13.05 -13.03 5.41
C VAL A 110 13.15 -13.95 6.63
N ALA A 111 14.21 -14.75 6.71
CA ALA A 111 14.48 -15.58 7.87
C ALA A 111 15.97 -15.80 8.08
N HIS A 112 16.41 -15.70 9.33
CA HIS A 112 17.72 -16.20 9.74
C HIS A 112 17.80 -17.72 9.53
N ASN A 113 19.01 -18.26 9.39
CA ASN A 113 19.21 -19.66 9.00
C ASN A 113 18.46 -20.65 9.91
N ASN A 114 18.59 -20.48 11.22
CA ASN A 114 17.93 -21.35 12.22
C ASN A 114 16.40 -21.19 12.25
N LYS A 115 15.87 -20.15 11.61
CA LYS A 115 14.44 -19.82 11.57
C LYS A 115 13.75 -20.20 10.26
N LYS A 116 14.50 -20.65 9.26
CA LYS A 116 13.94 -21.03 7.95
C LYS A 116 12.97 -22.19 8.04
N THR A 117 13.29 -23.22 8.82
CA THR A 117 12.39 -24.38 9.00
C THR A 117 11.07 -23.95 9.65
N GLU A 118 11.15 -23.17 10.73
CA GLU A 118 9.98 -22.61 11.43
C GLU A 118 9.12 -21.74 10.50
N LEU A 119 9.76 -20.89 9.68
CA LEU A 119 9.07 -20.09 8.66
C LEU A 119 8.31 -20.98 7.68
N ILE A 120 8.95 -22.02 7.12
CA ILE A 120 8.32 -22.89 6.14
C ILE A 120 7.13 -23.64 6.73
N GLU A 121 7.28 -24.19 7.93
CA GLU A 121 6.19 -24.91 8.62
C GLU A 121 4.99 -24.01 8.85
N CYS A 122 5.22 -22.78 9.31
CA CYS A 122 4.17 -21.78 9.47
C CYS A 122 3.52 -21.42 8.12
N LEU A 123 4.30 -21.09 7.09
CA LEU A 123 3.75 -20.67 5.79
C LEU A 123 3.02 -21.80 5.06
N ARG A 124 3.39 -23.08 5.25
CA ARG A 124 2.66 -24.22 4.65
C ARG A 124 1.20 -24.25 5.07
N GLN A 125 0.89 -23.88 6.32
CA GLN A 125 -0.49 -23.86 6.82
C GLN A 125 -1.34 -22.78 6.14
N HIS A 126 -0.71 -21.75 5.59
CA HIS A 126 -1.37 -20.62 4.92
C HIS A 126 -1.10 -20.58 3.41
N ARG A 127 -0.67 -21.70 2.82
CA ARG A 127 -0.22 -21.81 1.43
C ARG A 127 -1.25 -21.25 0.44
N ASP A 128 -2.53 -21.55 0.64
CA ASP A 128 -3.59 -21.12 -0.29
C ASP A 128 -3.93 -19.62 -0.18
N VAL A 129 -3.72 -19.01 0.99
CA VAL A 129 -3.81 -17.56 1.14
C VAL A 129 -2.61 -16.90 0.46
N LEU A 130 -1.40 -17.39 0.72
CA LEU A 130 -0.16 -16.86 0.14
C LEU A 130 -0.14 -16.95 -1.39
N ALA A 131 -0.76 -17.98 -1.98
CA ALA A 131 -0.84 -18.16 -3.43
C ALA A 131 -1.63 -17.05 -4.16
N LYS A 132 -2.45 -16.29 -3.43
CA LYS A 132 -3.20 -15.13 -3.97
C LYS A 132 -2.37 -13.84 -3.95
N HIS A 133 -1.17 -13.87 -3.38
CA HIS A 133 -0.35 -12.69 -3.14
C HIS A 133 0.98 -12.76 -3.89
N LYS A 134 1.65 -11.63 -4.04
CA LYS A 134 2.97 -11.58 -4.68
C LYS A 134 4.06 -11.72 -3.63
N LEU A 135 4.83 -12.80 -3.73
CA LEU A 135 5.87 -13.13 -2.76
C LEU A 135 7.25 -12.65 -3.23
N TYR A 136 8.00 -12.11 -2.29
CA TYR A 136 9.41 -11.76 -2.43
C TYR A 136 10.20 -12.41 -1.30
N GLY A 137 11.43 -12.83 -1.54
CA GLY A 137 12.25 -13.38 -0.46
C GLY A 137 13.75 -13.27 -0.71
N THR A 138 14.52 -13.12 0.37
CA THR A 138 15.98 -13.06 0.28
C THR A 138 16.59 -14.42 -0.06
N GLY A 139 17.68 -14.42 -0.82
CA GLY A 139 18.43 -15.56 -1.35
C GLY A 139 17.86 -16.96 -1.09
N THR A 140 18.36 -17.61 -0.05
CA THR A 140 18.00 -18.99 0.31
C THR A 140 16.59 -19.11 0.89
N THR A 141 16.08 -18.08 1.57
CA THR A 141 14.71 -18.05 2.10
C THR A 141 13.69 -18.13 0.95
N GLY A 142 13.80 -17.25 -0.05
CA GLY A 142 12.90 -17.24 -1.19
C GLY A 142 12.96 -18.53 -2.00
N SER A 143 14.16 -19.09 -2.19
CA SER A 143 14.35 -20.37 -2.86
C SER A 143 13.72 -21.54 -2.12
N LEU A 144 13.82 -21.56 -0.78
CA LEU A 144 13.23 -22.60 0.04
C LEU A 144 11.70 -22.51 0.02
N VAL A 145 11.13 -21.30 0.17
CA VAL A 145 9.67 -21.09 0.10
C VAL A 145 9.11 -21.55 -1.24
N GLU A 146 9.73 -21.14 -2.35
CA GLU A 146 9.26 -21.53 -3.69
C GLU A 146 9.30 -23.05 -3.89
N LYS A 147 10.37 -23.70 -3.44
CA LYS A 147 10.51 -25.16 -3.52
C LYS A 147 9.44 -25.89 -2.71
N GLU A 148 9.23 -25.49 -1.46
CA GLU A 148 8.39 -26.19 -0.50
C GLU A 148 6.90 -25.92 -0.69
N LEU A 149 6.52 -24.67 -1.01
CA LEU A 149 5.12 -24.27 -1.14
C LEU A 149 4.62 -24.31 -2.60
N ARG A 150 5.53 -24.44 -3.57
CA ARG A 150 5.23 -24.42 -5.01
C ARG A 150 4.49 -23.14 -5.42
N ILE A 151 4.90 -22.00 -4.87
CA ILE A 151 4.41 -20.66 -5.20
C ILE A 151 5.58 -19.87 -5.77
N PRO A 152 5.42 -19.14 -6.89
CA PRO A 152 6.47 -18.30 -7.44
C PRO A 152 6.95 -17.25 -6.43
N VAL A 153 8.26 -17.11 -6.25
CA VAL A 153 8.86 -16.10 -5.36
C VAL A 153 9.88 -15.28 -6.14
N THR A 154 9.74 -13.95 -6.11
CA THR A 154 10.79 -13.06 -6.60
C THR A 154 11.95 -13.05 -5.62
N LYS A 155 13.12 -13.51 -6.06
CA LYS A 155 14.29 -13.68 -5.19
C LYS A 155 15.15 -12.42 -5.20
N PHE A 156 15.57 -12.02 -4.01
CA PHE A 156 16.57 -10.98 -3.78
C PHE A 156 17.90 -11.61 -3.36
N GLU A 157 18.92 -10.77 -3.21
CA GLU A 157 20.18 -11.20 -2.62
C GLU A 157 19.97 -11.73 -1.20
N SER A 158 20.96 -12.45 -0.68
CA SER A 158 20.95 -12.81 0.75
C SER A 158 21.03 -11.54 1.62
N GLY A 159 20.46 -11.57 2.82
CA GLY A 159 20.51 -10.44 3.77
C GLY A 159 21.93 -9.85 3.92
N PRO A 160 22.94 -10.66 4.27
CA PRO A 160 24.34 -10.20 4.40
C PRO A 160 24.97 -9.62 3.12
N LEU A 161 24.41 -9.89 1.94
CA LEU A 161 24.88 -9.36 0.66
C LEU A 161 24.02 -8.18 0.16
N GLY A 162 23.14 -7.63 0.99
CA GLY A 162 22.32 -6.46 0.68
C GLY A 162 20.86 -6.75 0.34
N GLY A 163 20.39 -8.00 0.51
CA GLY A 163 18.98 -8.36 0.31
C GLY A 163 18.01 -7.56 1.20
N ASP A 164 18.42 -7.27 2.43
CA ASP A 164 17.62 -6.48 3.37
C ASP A 164 17.47 -5.02 2.90
N GLN A 165 18.50 -4.48 2.25
CA GLN A 165 18.46 -3.14 1.65
C GLN A 165 17.59 -3.11 0.39
N GLN A 166 17.61 -4.17 -0.43
CA GLN A 166 16.69 -4.30 -1.58
C GLN A 166 15.23 -4.30 -1.11
N ILE A 167 14.91 -5.03 -0.04
CA ILE A 167 13.59 -5.01 0.58
C ILE A 167 13.28 -3.60 1.11
N GLY A 168 14.20 -2.99 1.86
CA GLY A 168 14.05 -1.63 2.38
C GLY A 168 13.75 -0.61 1.27
N ALA A 169 14.42 -0.70 0.13
CA ALA A 169 14.15 0.16 -1.03
C ALA A 169 12.73 -0.06 -1.58
N LYS A 170 12.23 -1.30 -1.63
CA LYS A 170 10.84 -1.55 -2.05
C LYS A 170 9.83 -1.04 -1.04
N ILE A 171 10.14 -1.04 0.26
CA ILE A 171 9.31 -0.41 1.28
C ILE A 171 9.17 1.09 0.98
N THR A 172 10.28 1.79 0.74
CA THR A 172 10.27 3.24 0.48
C THR A 172 9.59 3.61 -0.83
N LEU A 173 9.69 2.75 -1.85
CA LEU A 173 8.99 2.87 -3.13
C LEU A 173 7.50 2.47 -3.05
N ARG A 174 6.99 2.10 -1.88
CA ARG A 174 5.58 1.65 -1.68
C ARG A 174 5.26 0.39 -2.50
N GLU A 175 6.25 -0.45 -2.70
CA GLU A 175 6.21 -1.69 -3.48
C GLU A 175 6.12 -2.96 -2.61
N LEU A 176 5.99 -2.79 -1.29
CA LEU A 176 5.75 -3.84 -0.32
C LEU A 176 4.65 -3.42 0.66
N ASP A 177 3.82 -4.40 1.03
CA ASP A 177 2.65 -4.22 1.90
C ASP A 177 2.85 -4.90 3.24
N VAL A 178 3.55 -6.05 3.23
CA VAL A 178 3.75 -6.93 4.38
C VAL A 178 5.22 -7.36 4.44
N LEU A 179 5.76 -7.43 5.65
CA LEU A 179 7.05 -8.02 5.95
C LEU A 179 6.87 -9.19 6.93
N ILE A 180 7.20 -10.41 6.51
CA ILE A 180 7.34 -11.56 7.41
C ILE A 180 8.84 -11.79 7.61
N PHE A 181 9.33 -11.52 8.82
CA PHE A 181 10.75 -11.57 9.15
C PHE A 181 11.00 -12.40 10.40
N PHE A 182 11.38 -13.67 10.22
CA PHE A 182 11.72 -14.54 11.34
C PHE A 182 13.18 -14.35 11.74
N ILE A 183 13.36 -13.57 12.79
CA ILE A 183 14.64 -13.20 13.38
C ILE A 183 14.96 -14.22 14.46
N ASP A 184 16.20 -14.72 14.49
CA ASP A 184 16.70 -15.53 15.60
C ASP A 184 17.14 -14.60 16.75
N PRO A 185 16.42 -14.57 17.89
CA PRO A 185 16.73 -13.66 18.99
C PRO A 185 17.87 -14.16 19.89
N LEU A 186 18.33 -15.41 19.73
CA LEU A 186 19.32 -16.04 20.60
C LEU A 186 20.72 -16.10 19.98
N ASP A 187 20.85 -15.72 18.72
CA ASP A 187 22.12 -15.75 17.99
C ASP A 187 22.58 -14.33 17.61
N SER A 188 23.88 -14.12 17.55
CA SER A 188 24.48 -12.86 17.14
C SER A 188 24.56 -12.78 15.61
N HIS A 189 23.96 -11.77 15.01
CA HIS A 189 23.93 -11.63 13.55
C HIS A 189 24.91 -10.57 13.07
N PRO A 190 25.84 -10.88 12.14
CA PRO A 190 26.80 -9.90 11.60
C PRO A 190 26.14 -8.67 10.96
N HIS A 191 24.88 -8.80 10.54
CA HIS A 191 24.07 -7.79 9.88
C HIS A 191 22.95 -7.23 10.79
N THR A 192 23.16 -7.22 12.12
CA THR A 192 22.14 -6.73 13.08
C THR A 192 21.70 -5.28 12.79
N ALA A 193 22.61 -4.42 12.32
CA ALA A 193 22.29 -3.06 11.91
C ALA A 193 21.27 -3.02 10.75
N ASP A 194 21.39 -3.93 9.78
CA ASP A 194 20.48 -4.03 8.64
C ASP A 194 19.09 -4.50 9.07
N VAL A 195 19.02 -5.47 10.00
CA VAL A 195 17.75 -5.95 10.59
C VAL A 195 16.99 -4.79 11.25
N GLN A 196 17.67 -4.01 12.09
CA GLN A 196 17.06 -2.87 12.77
C GLN A 196 16.65 -1.77 11.80
N ALA A 197 17.48 -1.49 10.79
CA ALA A 197 17.16 -0.50 9.76
C ALA A 197 15.90 -0.90 8.97
N LEU A 198 15.76 -2.18 8.63
CA LEU A 198 14.61 -2.69 7.90
C LEU A 198 13.32 -2.62 8.74
N LEU A 199 13.36 -3.06 10.00
CA LEU A 199 12.20 -2.97 10.91
C LEU A 199 11.79 -1.51 11.15
N ARG A 200 12.75 -0.61 11.30
CA ARG A 200 12.49 0.84 11.41
C ARG A 200 11.80 1.38 10.16
N LEU A 201 12.25 1.00 8.96
CA LEU A 201 11.57 1.39 7.72
C LEU A 201 10.14 0.86 7.67
N ALA A 202 9.93 -0.38 8.08
CA ALA A 202 8.60 -0.97 8.11
C ALA A 202 7.65 -0.18 9.04
N GLN A 203 8.12 0.22 10.22
CA GLN A 203 7.36 1.08 11.13
C GLN A 203 7.06 2.46 10.53
N VAL A 204 8.05 3.11 9.92
CA VAL A 204 7.87 4.42 9.29
C VAL A 204 6.83 4.37 8.16
N TYR A 205 6.80 3.30 7.37
CA TYR A 205 5.87 3.17 6.25
C TYR A 205 4.55 2.48 6.61
N GLY A 206 4.33 2.17 7.89
CA GLY A 206 3.12 1.49 8.37
C GLY A 206 2.95 0.08 7.82
N ILE A 207 4.04 -0.58 7.44
CA ILE A 207 4.03 -1.95 6.92
C ILE A 207 3.69 -2.93 8.03
N VAL A 208 2.77 -3.85 7.76
CA VAL A 208 2.47 -4.92 8.71
C VAL A 208 3.67 -5.86 8.82
N CYS A 209 4.19 -6.01 10.03
CA CYS A 209 5.33 -6.87 10.32
C CYS A 209 4.91 -8.08 11.14
N ALA A 210 5.26 -9.28 10.68
CA ALA A 210 5.12 -10.51 11.44
C ALA A 210 6.51 -11.12 11.67
N THR A 211 6.88 -11.29 12.94
CA THR A 211 8.20 -11.80 13.33
C THR A 211 8.15 -13.17 14.02
N THR A 212 6.95 -13.70 14.24
CA THR A 212 6.70 -15.00 14.88
C THR A 212 5.57 -15.75 14.15
N PRO A 213 5.48 -17.09 14.28
CA PRO A 213 4.36 -17.86 13.74
C PRO A 213 3.00 -17.33 14.21
N ALA A 214 2.87 -16.99 15.49
CA ALA A 214 1.63 -16.43 16.03
C ALA A 214 1.22 -15.14 15.31
N THR A 215 2.16 -14.23 15.06
CA THR A 215 1.85 -12.99 14.32
C THR A 215 1.47 -13.28 12.87
N VAL A 216 2.07 -14.31 12.24
CA VAL A 216 1.71 -14.75 10.89
C VAL A 216 0.30 -15.31 10.86
N ASP A 217 -0.11 -16.11 11.85
CA ASP A 217 -1.47 -16.66 11.94
C ASP A 217 -2.51 -15.54 12.03
N PHE A 218 -2.32 -14.60 12.96
CA PHE A 218 -3.21 -13.44 13.09
C PHE A 218 -3.26 -12.61 11.79
N LEU A 219 -2.12 -12.43 11.13
CA LEU A 219 -2.01 -11.67 9.90
C LEU A 219 -2.75 -12.36 8.74
N LEU A 220 -2.43 -13.62 8.46
CA LEU A 220 -2.92 -14.33 7.27
C LEU A 220 -4.37 -14.79 7.41
N THR A 221 -4.92 -14.81 8.63
CA THR A 221 -6.36 -15.03 8.89
C THR A 221 -7.18 -13.74 8.95
N SER A 222 -6.55 -12.58 8.89
CA SER A 222 -7.24 -11.30 8.93
C SER A 222 -8.14 -11.10 7.69
N LYS A 223 -9.36 -10.61 7.93
CA LYS A 223 -10.32 -10.18 6.90
C LYS A 223 -9.81 -9.02 6.03
N MET A 224 -8.65 -8.45 6.36
CA MET A 224 -8.03 -7.36 5.60
C MET A 224 -7.06 -7.88 4.52
N MET A 225 -6.65 -9.15 4.58
CA MET A 225 -5.65 -9.70 3.66
C MET A 225 -6.13 -9.74 2.21
N ASP A 226 -7.41 -9.99 1.99
CA ASP A 226 -8.05 -10.05 0.67
C ASP A 226 -8.80 -8.76 0.30
N LYS A 227 -8.74 -7.72 1.15
CA LYS A 227 -9.42 -6.44 0.92
C LYS A 227 -8.46 -5.31 0.60
N THR A 228 -8.93 -4.36 -0.21
CA THR A 228 -8.28 -3.06 -0.35
C THR A 228 -8.47 -2.26 0.94
N HIS A 229 -7.39 -1.67 1.44
CA HIS A 229 -7.43 -0.78 2.60
C HIS A 229 -6.23 0.17 2.60
N THR A 230 -6.22 1.12 3.52
CA THR A 230 -5.15 2.13 3.62
C THR A 230 -4.25 1.94 4.84
N ARG A 231 -3.02 2.42 4.74
CA ARG A 231 -2.09 2.60 5.86
C ARG A 231 -1.47 3.99 5.80
N ARG A 232 -0.91 4.46 6.91
CA ARG A 232 -0.25 5.76 7.00
C ARG A 232 1.27 5.63 7.11
N ILE A 233 1.98 6.55 6.46
CA ILE A 233 3.40 6.81 6.71
C ILE A 233 3.50 7.68 7.98
N GLN A 234 4.33 7.25 8.92
CA GLN A 234 4.65 8.01 10.11
C GLN A 234 5.63 9.13 9.75
N LEU A 235 5.14 10.37 9.77
CA LEU A 235 5.98 11.57 9.66
C LEU A 235 6.14 12.21 11.04
N SER A 236 7.35 12.68 11.36
CA SER A 236 7.55 13.49 12.56
C SER A 236 6.82 14.82 12.41
N GLN A 237 5.97 15.16 13.39
CA GLN A 237 5.49 16.53 13.54
C GLN A 237 6.70 17.44 13.79
N PRO A 238 6.83 18.61 13.16
CA PRO A 238 7.88 19.55 13.53
C PRO A 238 7.72 19.88 15.02
N SER A 239 8.80 19.70 15.80
CA SER A 239 8.83 20.07 17.21
C SER A 239 8.39 21.52 17.33
N LYS A 240 7.39 21.80 18.19
CA LYS A 240 7.07 23.19 18.54
C LYS A 240 8.38 23.83 19.01
N PRO A 241 8.77 25.01 18.50
CA PRO A 241 9.89 25.73 19.07
C PRO A 241 9.57 25.97 20.55
N ASN A 242 10.52 25.60 21.42
CA ASN A 242 10.47 25.88 22.85
C ASN A 242 10.37 27.39 23.10
#